data_AF-G8TW96-F1
#
_entry.id   AF-G8TW96-F1
#
_cell.length_a   1.000
_cell.length_b   1.000
_cell.length_c   1.000
_cell.angle_alpha   90.00
_cell.angle_beta   90.00
_cell.angle_gamma   90.00
#
_symmetry.space_group_name_H-M   'P 1'
#
loop_
_entity.id
_entity.type
_entity.pdbx_description
1 polymer ?
#
loop_
_entity_poly.entity_id
_entity_poly.type
_entity_poly.pdbx_seq_one_letter_code
_entity_poly.pdbx_strand_id
1 'polypeptide(L)'
;MSDRNKRLIAVTRHLSQKARRQVSLTELSRLFGVAKSTLSEDLLLIKEALETYGLGHVESQVGVTGGVVFSPSLPKDELKAALAEWIQALTSPDRMTPDGFLYVTDLLFSPSRIDPMGLLLAERFRPLGINFVATVETRGIPLALACARELGVDMVLLRRDHRLSEGASLSINYLSGSSRRVQSMSLARRAPVRGGRILFVDDFMQAGGTARAAHDLLSDFGAQVVGAGVLIVTRAPDHKLVEEYAGILEWSRAEEGPGSVAPSHWVRELLDWEA
;
A
#
# COMPACT_ATOMS: atom_id res chain seq x y z
N MET A 1 11.35 3.82 37.35
CA MET A 1 11.82 3.52 35.98
C MET A 1 13.10 4.29 35.73
N SER A 2 14.19 3.61 35.35
CA SER A 2 15.48 4.29 35.08
C SER A 2 15.35 5.26 33.90
N ASP A 3 16.23 6.26 33.83
CA ASP A 3 16.23 7.22 32.71
C ASP A 3 16.55 6.55 31.37
N ARG A 4 17.29 5.44 31.40
CA ARG A 4 17.49 4.57 30.22
C ARG A 4 16.16 3.95 29.75
N ASN A 5 15.36 3.39 30.64
CA ASN A 5 14.08 2.75 30.27
C ASN A 5 13.10 3.77 29.67
N LYS A 6 13.02 4.99 30.23
CA LYS A 6 12.24 6.09 29.63
C LYS A 6 12.70 6.42 28.21
N ARG A 7 14.03 6.49 28.01
CA ARG A 7 14.63 6.80 26.73
C ARG A 7 14.40 5.70 25.70
N LEU A 8 14.53 4.42 26.07
CA LEU A 8 14.22 3.29 25.19
C LEU A 8 12.79 3.38 24.65
N ILE A 9 11.82 3.60 25.54
CA ILE A 9 10.41 3.76 25.15
C ILE A 9 10.22 4.93 24.19
N ALA A 10 10.84 6.08 24.49
CA ALA A 10 10.69 7.29 23.70
C ALA A 10 11.38 7.18 22.32
N VAL A 11 12.56 6.56 22.25
CA VAL A 11 13.27 6.27 21.00
C VAL A 11 12.46 5.32 20.15
N THR A 12 11.96 4.21 20.70
CA THR A 12 11.09 3.27 19.98
C THR A 12 9.89 3.98 19.39
N ARG A 13 9.17 4.77 20.18
CA ARG A 13 8.01 5.54 19.69
C ARG A 13 8.39 6.51 18.57
N HIS A 14 9.53 7.19 18.68
CA HIS A 14 10.01 8.12 17.65
C HIS A 14 10.33 7.40 16.34
N LEU A 15 10.99 6.23 16.41
CA LEU A 15 11.27 5.40 15.26
C LEU A 15 9.99 4.90 14.60
N SER A 16 9.00 4.44 15.39
CA SER A 16 7.70 3.99 14.86
C SER A 16 6.94 5.10 14.13
N GLN A 17 7.01 6.35 14.60
CA GLN A 17 6.38 7.50 13.93
C GLN A 17 7.06 7.87 12.60
N LYS A 18 8.33 7.50 12.44
CA LYS A 18 9.13 7.70 11.23
C LYS A 18 9.49 6.36 10.60
N ALA A 19 8.60 5.37 10.70
CA ALA A 19 8.79 4.06 10.11
C ALA A 19 9.19 4.19 8.64
N ARG A 20 10.16 3.36 8.23
CA ARG A 20 10.69 3.24 6.87
C ARG A 20 11.35 4.53 6.33
N ARG A 21 11.63 5.49 7.22
CA ARG A 21 12.42 6.69 6.92
C ARG A 21 13.72 6.65 7.70
N GLN A 22 14.77 7.17 7.08
CA GLN A 22 16.07 7.30 7.74
C GLN A 22 16.00 8.37 8.83
N VAL A 23 16.39 8.00 10.04
CA VAL A 23 16.52 8.92 11.18
C VAL A 23 17.99 9.03 11.57
N SER A 24 18.52 10.25 11.56
CA SER A 24 19.94 10.47 11.88
C SER A 24 20.23 10.24 13.36
N LEU A 25 21.35 9.58 13.67
CA LEU A 25 21.85 9.49 15.06
C LEU A 25 22.14 10.85 15.67
N THR A 26 22.53 11.84 14.86
CA THR A 26 22.76 13.21 15.32
C THR A 26 21.45 13.88 15.74
N GLU A 27 20.38 13.66 14.97
CA GLU A 27 19.05 14.17 15.30
C GLU A 27 18.55 13.56 16.63
N LEU A 28 18.66 12.24 16.77
CA LEU A 28 18.26 11.51 17.98
C LEU A 28 19.08 11.96 19.20
N SER A 29 20.40 12.11 19.05
CA SER A 29 21.31 12.55 20.12
C SER A 29 20.91 13.92 20.65
N ARG A 30 20.63 14.87 19.76
CA ARG A 30 20.14 16.19 20.13
C ARG A 30 18.76 16.14 20.77
N LEU A 31 17.85 15.32 20.24
CA LEU A 31 16.47 15.22 20.73
C LEU A 31 16.40 14.65 22.15
N PHE A 32 17.18 13.60 22.42
CA PHE A 32 17.15 12.89 23.70
C PHE A 32 18.24 13.31 24.68
N GLY A 33 19.11 14.26 24.30
CA GLY A 33 20.13 14.83 25.18
C GLY A 33 21.21 13.84 25.62
N VAL A 34 21.53 12.85 24.78
CA VAL A 34 22.49 11.78 25.09
C VAL A 34 23.54 11.62 23.99
N ALA A 35 24.72 11.09 24.34
CA ALA A 35 25.77 10.81 23.38
C ALA A 35 25.35 9.78 22.32
N LYS A 36 25.93 9.86 21.12
CA LYS A 36 25.65 8.90 20.03
C LYS A 36 26.00 7.46 20.43
N SER A 37 27.07 7.23 21.20
CA SER A 37 27.46 5.92 21.72
C SER A 37 26.37 5.30 22.60
N THR A 38 25.80 6.09 23.52
CA THR A 38 24.67 5.68 24.37
C THR A 38 23.44 5.33 23.54
N LEU A 39 23.14 6.11 22.50
CA LEU A 39 22.04 5.78 21.59
C LEU A 39 22.29 4.52 20.79
N SER A 40 23.51 4.27 20.33
CA SER A 40 23.82 3.03 19.61
C SER A 40 23.58 1.80 20.48
N GLU A 41 23.96 1.84 21.77
CA GLU A 41 23.64 0.76 22.72
C GLU A 41 22.13 0.58 22.92
N ASP A 42 21.39 1.69 23.03
CA ASP A 42 19.93 1.64 23.17
C ASP A 42 19.26 1.10 21.90
N LEU A 43 19.76 1.46 20.72
CA LEU A 43 19.25 0.98 19.44
C LEU A 43 19.49 -0.51 19.25
N LEU A 44 20.60 -1.06 19.77
CA LEU A 44 20.82 -2.51 19.80
C LEU A 44 19.78 -3.23 20.65
N LEU A 45 19.46 -2.71 21.84
CA LEU A 45 18.41 -3.28 22.70
C LEU A 45 17.02 -3.18 22.06
N ILE A 46 16.72 -2.04 21.42
CA ILE A 46 15.46 -1.84 20.71
C ILE A 46 15.35 -2.81 19.54
N LYS A 47 16.42 -2.97 18.75
CA LYS A 47 16.49 -3.93 17.65
C LYS A 47 16.19 -5.35 18.15
N GLU A 48 16.94 -5.81 19.15
CA GLU A 48 16.78 -7.16 19.72
C GLU A 48 15.36 -7.39 20.23
N ALA A 49 14.79 -6.43 20.96
CA ALA A 49 13.42 -6.54 21.46
C ALA A 49 12.39 -6.61 20.32
N LEU A 50 12.47 -5.71 19.33
CA LEU A 50 11.51 -5.68 18.22
C LEU A 50 11.59 -6.96 17.37
N GLU A 51 12.80 -7.46 17.08
CA GLU A 51 13.00 -8.69 16.32
C GLU A 51 12.51 -9.93 17.09
N THR A 52 12.78 -10.00 18.40
CA THR A 52 12.34 -11.11 19.26
C THR A 52 10.81 -11.28 19.26
N TYR A 53 10.08 -10.17 19.24
CA TYR A 53 8.61 -10.18 19.23
C TYR A 53 8.01 -10.04 17.82
N GLY A 54 8.81 -10.08 16.75
CA GLY A 54 8.31 -9.97 15.37
C GLY A 54 7.69 -8.61 15.01
N LEU A 55 8.03 -7.55 15.75
CA LEU A 55 7.46 -6.20 15.64
C LEU A 55 8.15 -5.31 14.59
N GLY A 56 9.23 -5.81 13.99
CA GLY A 56 9.95 -5.14 12.90
C GLY A 56 11.46 -5.27 13.01
N HIS A 57 12.13 -4.65 12.06
CA HIS A 57 13.58 -4.64 11.94
C HIS A 57 14.12 -3.23 12.14
N VAL A 58 15.27 -3.13 12.81
CA VAL A 58 16.02 -1.87 12.93
C VAL A 58 17.36 -2.04 12.21
N GLU A 59 17.52 -1.32 11.11
CA GLU A 59 18.70 -1.38 10.26
C GLU A 59 19.54 -0.12 10.43
N SER A 60 20.85 -0.29 10.57
CA SER A 60 21.81 0.83 10.60
C SER A 60 22.31 1.12 9.18
N GLN A 61 22.27 2.39 8.79
CA GLN A 61 22.86 2.85 7.53
C GLN A 61 24.18 3.57 7.79
N VAL A 62 25.23 3.13 7.11
CA VAL A 62 26.60 3.65 7.24
C VAL A 62 26.81 4.85 6.32
N GLY A 63 27.50 5.90 6.79
CA GLY A 63 27.87 7.08 6.00
C GLY A 63 27.86 8.40 6.78
N VAL A 64 28.21 9.51 6.11
CA VAL A 64 28.28 10.88 6.70
C VAL A 64 26.91 11.34 7.21
N THR A 65 25.84 10.91 6.55
CA THR A 65 24.44 11.10 6.94
C THR A 65 23.86 9.89 7.68
N GLY A 66 24.72 9.01 8.20
CA GLY A 66 24.34 7.73 8.81
C GLY A 66 23.24 7.83 9.86
N GLY A 67 22.51 6.73 10.03
CA GLY A 67 21.29 6.72 10.82
C GLY A 67 20.71 5.33 10.97
N VAL A 68 19.45 5.29 11.39
CA VAL A 68 18.69 4.05 11.53
C VAL A 68 17.39 4.14 10.75
N VAL A 69 16.95 3.00 10.23
CA VAL A 69 15.63 2.81 9.63
C VAL A 69 14.93 1.74 10.44
N PHE A 70 13.74 2.07 10.94
CA PHE A 70 12.85 1.08 11.55
C PHE A 70 11.79 0.66 10.52
N SER A 71 11.71 -0.62 10.23
CA SER A 71 10.75 -1.22 9.32
C SER A 71 9.80 -2.11 10.11
N PRO A 72 8.54 -1.68 10.37
CA PRO A 72 7.55 -2.53 11.00
C PRO A 72 7.35 -3.80 10.17
N SER A 73 7.15 -4.92 10.85
CA SER A 73 6.72 -6.18 10.24
C SER A 73 5.44 -6.63 10.90
N LEU A 74 4.67 -7.43 10.16
CA LEU A 74 3.55 -8.19 10.70
C LEU A 74 3.88 -9.68 10.48
N PRO A 75 3.82 -10.53 11.53
CA PRO A 75 4.07 -11.95 11.37
C PRO A 75 3.17 -12.58 10.30
N LYS A 76 3.69 -13.61 9.60
CA LYS A 76 2.94 -14.29 8.52
C LYS A 76 1.59 -14.83 9.00
N ASP A 77 1.52 -15.35 10.23
CA ASP A 77 0.27 -15.89 10.78
C ASP A 77 -0.79 -14.81 11.02
N GLU A 78 -0.37 -13.62 11.45
CA GLU A 78 -1.28 -12.47 11.58
C GLU A 78 -1.74 -11.96 10.21
N LEU A 79 -0.86 -11.94 9.20
CA LEU A 79 -1.23 -11.64 7.82
C LEU A 79 -2.21 -12.68 7.25
N LYS A 80 -2.00 -13.97 7.55
CA LYS A 80 -2.91 -15.04 7.16
C LYS A 80 -4.28 -14.87 7.80
N ALA A 81 -4.33 -14.59 9.10
CA ALA A 81 -5.57 -14.34 9.82
C ALA A 81 -6.32 -13.14 9.24
N ALA A 82 -5.63 -12.03 8.97
CA ALA A 82 -6.23 -10.86 8.34
C ALA A 82 -6.84 -11.19 6.97
N LEU A 83 -6.12 -11.93 6.12
CA LEU A 83 -6.64 -12.38 4.82
C LEU A 83 -7.84 -13.33 4.96
N ALA A 84 -7.80 -14.25 5.93
CA ALA A 84 -8.91 -15.17 6.18
C ALA A 84 -10.18 -14.39 6.56
N GLU A 85 -10.08 -13.34 7.38
CA GLU A 85 -11.22 -12.48 7.69
C GLU A 85 -11.76 -11.75 6.45
N TRP A 86 -10.87 -11.27 5.56
CA TRP A 86 -11.29 -10.67 4.29
C TRP A 86 -12.04 -11.68 3.42
N ILE A 87 -11.52 -12.89 3.27
CA ILE A 87 -12.16 -13.95 2.47
C ILE A 87 -13.52 -14.29 3.06
N GLN A 88 -13.60 -14.57 4.36
CA GLN A 88 -14.85 -14.88 5.05
C GLN A 88 -15.89 -13.79 4.86
N ALA A 89 -15.49 -12.53 5.03
CA ALA A 89 -16.35 -11.39 4.81
C ALA A 89 -16.84 -11.38 3.36
N LEU A 90 -15.94 -11.41 2.38
CA LEU A 90 -16.24 -11.29 0.95
C LEU A 90 -17.10 -12.43 0.38
N THR A 91 -17.06 -13.62 0.98
CA THR A 91 -17.90 -14.76 0.59
C THR A 91 -19.30 -14.75 1.22
N SER A 92 -19.64 -13.73 2.02
CA SER A 92 -20.96 -13.63 2.63
C SER A 92 -22.03 -13.24 1.59
N PRO A 93 -23.21 -13.90 1.56
CA PRO A 93 -24.22 -13.68 0.51
C PRO A 93 -24.77 -12.24 0.42
N ASP A 94 -24.81 -11.53 1.53
CA ASP A 94 -25.27 -10.14 1.65
C ASP A 94 -24.34 -9.11 0.99
N ARG A 95 -23.15 -9.53 0.55
CA ARG A 95 -22.20 -8.65 -0.14
C ARG A 95 -22.47 -8.50 -1.63
N MET A 96 -23.38 -9.27 -2.20
CA MET A 96 -23.71 -9.10 -3.62
C MET A 96 -24.52 -7.83 -3.84
N THR A 97 -23.98 -6.92 -4.65
CA THR A 97 -24.68 -5.70 -5.06
C THR A 97 -25.58 -5.97 -6.27
N PRO A 98 -26.60 -5.12 -6.54
CA PRO A 98 -27.50 -5.30 -7.68
C PRO A 98 -26.81 -5.29 -9.06
N ASP A 99 -25.68 -4.60 -9.18
CA ASP A 99 -24.82 -4.59 -10.37
C ASP A 99 -23.93 -5.84 -10.49
N GLY A 100 -24.03 -6.77 -9.53
CA GLY A 100 -23.35 -8.06 -9.55
C GLY A 100 -21.87 -7.98 -9.20
N PHE A 101 -21.49 -7.03 -8.34
CA PHE A 101 -20.16 -6.89 -7.75
C PHE A 101 -20.22 -7.16 -6.24
N LEU A 102 -19.05 -7.20 -5.60
CA LEU A 102 -18.96 -7.32 -4.15
C LEU A 102 -18.99 -5.93 -3.50
N TYR A 103 -19.82 -5.79 -2.47
CA TYR A 103 -19.78 -4.66 -1.56
C TYR A 103 -18.56 -4.77 -0.64
N VAL A 104 -17.60 -3.88 -0.86
CA VAL A 104 -16.28 -3.87 -0.19
C VAL A 104 -16.04 -2.63 0.68
N THR A 105 -16.92 -1.64 0.61
CA THR A 105 -16.67 -0.30 1.15
C THR A 105 -16.46 -0.30 2.66
N ASP A 106 -17.26 -1.04 3.41
CA ASP A 106 -17.11 -1.18 4.87
C ASP A 106 -15.73 -1.74 5.27
N LEU A 107 -15.23 -2.71 4.49
CA LEU A 107 -13.95 -3.35 4.73
C LEU A 107 -12.78 -2.43 4.33
N LEU A 108 -12.88 -1.76 3.18
CA LEU A 108 -11.85 -0.85 2.68
C LEU A 108 -11.60 0.32 3.64
N PHE A 109 -12.66 0.84 4.26
CA PHE A 109 -12.56 1.97 5.19
C PHE A 109 -12.36 1.54 6.65
N SER A 110 -12.01 0.27 6.90
CA SER A 110 -11.60 -0.25 8.21
C SER A 110 -10.07 -0.31 8.30
N PRO A 111 -9.41 0.57 9.08
CA PRO A 111 -7.95 0.61 9.19
C PRO A 111 -7.33 -0.74 9.58
N SER A 112 -7.93 -1.43 10.57
CA SER A 112 -7.45 -2.74 11.04
C SER A 112 -7.48 -3.82 9.96
N ARG A 113 -8.34 -3.67 8.94
CA ARG A 113 -8.44 -4.61 7.82
C ARG A 113 -7.55 -4.20 6.65
N ILE A 114 -7.46 -2.91 6.35
CA ILE A 114 -6.75 -2.42 5.15
C ILE A 114 -5.24 -2.30 5.37
N ASP A 115 -4.78 -2.05 6.59
CA ASP A 115 -3.36 -1.88 6.90
C ASP A 115 -2.53 -3.14 6.54
N PRO A 116 -2.96 -4.37 6.90
CA PRO A 116 -2.28 -5.59 6.44
C PRO A 116 -2.27 -5.76 4.92
N MET A 117 -3.31 -5.30 4.22
CA MET A 117 -3.39 -5.38 2.76
C MET A 117 -2.42 -4.40 2.09
N GLY A 118 -2.29 -3.19 2.64
CA GLY A 118 -1.29 -2.22 2.24
C GLY A 118 0.14 -2.74 2.40
N LEU A 119 0.41 -3.46 3.50
CA LEU A 119 1.69 -4.13 3.73
C LEU A 119 1.99 -5.18 2.66
N LEU A 120 1.03 -6.05 2.31
CA LEU A 120 1.23 -7.07 1.27
C LEU A 120 1.59 -6.46 -0.09
N LEU A 121 0.89 -5.40 -0.51
CA LEU A 121 1.26 -4.70 -1.76
C LEU A 121 2.63 -4.03 -1.64
N ALA A 122 2.92 -3.39 -0.51
CA ALA A 122 4.21 -2.76 -0.31
C ALA A 122 5.36 -3.79 -0.43
N GLU A 123 5.24 -4.97 0.19
CA GLU A 123 6.23 -6.04 0.07
C GLU A 123 6.38 -6.54 -1.36
N ARG A 124 5.27 -6.70 -2.09
CA ARG A 124 5.31 -7.12 -3.50
C ARG A 124 6.07 -6.14 -4.39
N PHE A 125 5.91 -4.83 -4.16
CA PHE A 125 6.44 -3.78 -5.04
C PHE A 125 7.70 -3.08 -4.52
N ARG A 126 8.13 -3.35 -3.27
CA ARG A 126 9.32 -2.75 -2.65
C ARG A 126 10.60 -2.87 -3.51
N PRO A 127 10.90 -4.00 -4.16
CA PRO A 127 12.10 -4.12 -5.00
C PRO A 127 12.12 -3.17 -6.20
N LEU A 128 10.98 -2.60 -6.58
CA LEU A 128 10.86 -1.74 -7.75
C LEU A 128 11.22 -0.27 -7.47
N GLY A 129 11.63 0.10 -6.26
CA GLY A 129 12.10 1.46 -5.94
C GLY A 129 11.06 2.55 -6.21
N ILE A 130 9.84 2.36 -5.70
CA ILE A 130 8.71 3.28 -5.87
C ILE A 130 9.04 4.66 -5.27
N ASN A 131 8.66 5.74 -5.95
CA ASN A 131 8.77 7.11 -5.45
C ASN A 131 7.42 7.69 -5.00
N PHE A 132 6.32 7.27 -5.64
CA PHE A 132 4.97 7.64 -5.24
C PHE A 132 3.99 6.49 -5.47
N VAL A 133 2.97 6.43 -4.62
CA VAL A 133 1.77 5.61 -4.90
C VAL A 133 0.70 6.50 -5.50
N ALA A 134 0.02 6.03 -6.54
CA ALA A 134 -1.05 6.77 -7.17
C ALA A 134 -2.37 5.98 -7.12
N THR A 135 -3.50 6.67 -7.00
CA THR A 135 -4.83 6.02 -7.03
C THR A 135 -5.86 6.97 -7.62
N VAL A 136 -6.97 6.44 -8.12
CA VAL A 136 -8.12 7.24 -8.52
C VAL A 136 -9.16 7.25 -7.41
N GLU A 137 -9.82 8.38 -7.21
CA GLU A 137 -10.93 8.44 -6.25
C GLU A 137 -12.03 7.41 -6.59
N THR A 138 -12.75 6.84 -5.62
CA THR A 138 -12.64 7.07 -4.17
C THR A 138 -12.23 5.81 -3.39
N ARG A 139 -12.62 4.62 -3.87
CA ARG A 139 -12.51 3.38 -3.09
C ARG A 139 -11.09 2.85 -2.97
N GLY A 140 -10.21 3.12 -3.92
CA GLY A 140 -8.79 2.76 -3.85
C GLY A 140 -7.98 3.55 -2.80
N ILE A 141 -8.50 4.69 -2.31
CA ILE A 141 -7.76 5.61 -1.43
C ILE A 141 -7.25 4.95 -0.14
N PRO A 142 -8.05 4.19 0.64
CA PRO A 142 -7.55 3.57 1.87
C PRO A 142 -6.40 2.59 1.63
N LEU A 143 -6.50 1.76 0.60
CA LEU A 143 -5.46 0.80 0.23
C LEU A 143 -4.19 1.49 -0.26
N ALA A 144 -4.35 2.50 -1.12
CA ALA A 144 -3.24 3.27 -1.66
C ALA A 144 -2.49 4.02 -0.55
N LEU A 145 -3.22 4.62 0.40
CA LEU A 145 -2.64 5.30 1.56
C LEU A 145 -1.90 4.32 2.48
N ALA A 146 -2.50 3.16 2.77
CA ALA A 146 -1.85 2.12 3.55
C ALA A 146 -0.56 1.63 2.87
N CYS A 147 -0.62 1.34 1.56
CA CYS A 147 0.54 0.93 0.78
C CYS A 147 1.64 2.01 0.71
N ALA A 148 1.27 3.28 0.49
CA ALA A 148 2.21 4.40 0.47
C ALA A 148 2.95 4.54 1.80
N ARG A 149 2.23 4.40 2.92
CA ARG A 149 2.80 4.40 4.26
C ARG A 149 3.79 3.25 4.46
N GLU A 150 3.44 2.05 4.00
CA GLU A 150 4.31 0.87 4.08
C GLU A 150 5.48 0.87 3.07
N LEU A 151 5.43 1.71 2.06
CA LEU A 151 6.56 2.00 1.17
C LEU A 151 7.41 3.18 1.67
N GLY A 152 6.91 3.98 2.60
CA GLY A 152 7.57 5.18 3.11
C GLY A 152 7.55 6.36 2.11
N VAL A 153 6.61 6.37 1.17
CA VAL A 153 6.51 7.34 0.07
C VAL A 153 5.22 8.16 0.13
N ASP A 154 5.18 9.26 -0.62
CA ASP A 154 3.99 10.10 -0.73
C ASP A 154 2.98 9.50 -1.73
N MET A 155 1.72 9.93 -1.60
CA MET A 155 0.62 9.51 -2.47
C MET A 155 0.18 10.63 -3.40
N VAL A 156 -0.18 10.28 -4.64
CA VAL A 156 -0.78 11.17 -5.64
C VAL A 156 -2.21 10.71 -5.95
N LEU A 157 -3.16 11.64 -5.88
CA LEU A 157 -4.58 11.35 -6.14
C LEU A 157 -4.97 11.79 -7.55
N LEU A 158 -5.52 10.87 -8.32
CA LEU A 158 -6.18 11.11 -9.60
C LEU A 158 -7.67 11.33 -9.35
N ARG A 159 -8.25 12.28 -10.08
CA ARG A 159 -9.66 12.68 -9.96
C ARG A 159 -10.50 12.08 -11.08
N ARG A 160 -11.77 11.81 -10.84
CA ARG A 160 -12.71 11.44 -11.91
C ARG A 160 -13.16 12.66 -12.70
N ASP A 161 -13.30 13.79 -12.02
CA ASP A 161 -13.75 15.04 -12.62
C ASP A 161 -12.77 16.19 -12.34
N HIS A 162 -12.68 17.13 -13.28
CA HIS A 162 -11.90 18.34 -13.08
C HIS A 162 -12.50 19.18 -11.94
N ARG A 163 -11.64 19.64 -11.02
CA ARG A 163 -12.02 20.61 -9.98
C ARG A 163 -11.21 21.88 -10.12
N LEU A 164 -11.90 23.01 -10.26
CA LEU A 164 -11.28 24.35 -10.37
C LEU A 164 -10.31 24.65 -9.23
N SER A 165 -10.58 24.14 -8.03
CA SER A 165 -9.72 24.32 -6.84
C SER A 165 -8.31 23.73 -6.99
N GLU A 166 -8.07 22.84 -7.95
CA GLU A 166 -6.76 22.22 -8.18
C GLU A 166 -5.92 22.95 -9.24
N GLY A 167 -6.50 23.96 -9.89
CA GLY A 167 -5.87 24.73 -10.96
C GLY A 167 -5.78 23.93 -12.27
N ALA A 168 -4.79 24.25 -13.10
CA ALA A 168 -4.64 23.60 -14.41
C ALA A 168 -4.43 22.08 -14.27
N SER A 169 -5.22 21.30 -15.00
CA SER A 169 -5.14 19.84 -15.05
C SER A 169 -5.07 19.33 -16.49
N LEU A 170 -4.64 18.08 -16.64
CA LEU A 170 -4.85 17.29 -17.85
C LEU A 170 -5.93 16.24 -17.55
N SER A 171 -6.80 15.98 -18.51
CA SER A 171 -7.88 15.00 -18.38
C SER A 171 -7.87 14.04 -19.57
N ILE A 172 -8.20 12.79 -19.31
CA ILE A 172 -8.39 11.74 -20.31
C ILE A 172 -9.74 11.06 -20.10
N ASN A 173 -10.28 10.45 -21.15
CA ASN A 173 -11.48 9.62 -21.08
C ASN A 173 -11.11 8.16 -21.28
N TYR A 174 -11.77 7.25 -20.57
CA TYR A 174 -11.52 5.81 -20.65
C TYR A 174 -12.79 5.01 -20.43
N LEU A 175 -12.80 3.76 -20.89
CA LEU A 175 -13.90 2.82 -20.64
C LEU A 175 -13.65 2.09 -19.33
N SER A 176 -14.57 2.28 -18.39
CA SER A 176 -14.54 1.63 -17.07
C SER A 176 -15.07 0.21 -17.16
N GLY A 177 -14.28 -0.76 -16.71
CA GLY A 177 -14.67 -2.17 -16.74
C GLY A 177 -15.90 -2.48 -15.87
N SER A 178 -15.98 -1.85 -14.69
CA SER A 178 -17.08 -2.09 -13.74
C SER A 178 -18.40 -1.46 -14.18
N SER A 179 -18.36 -0.23 -14.70
CA SER A 179 -19.58 0.50 -15.09
C SER A 179 -19.97 0.35 -16.56
N ARG A 180 -19.07 -0.16 -17.42
CA ARG A 180 -19.20 -0.19 -18.89
C ARG A 180 -19.55 1.17 -19.49
N ARG A 181 -19.15 2.25 -18.83
CA ARG A 181 -19.37 3.65 -19.24
C ARG A 181 -18.04 4.33 -19.48
N VAL A 182 -18.09 5.38 -20.31
CA VAL A 182 -16.97 6.33 -20.44
C VAL A 182 -16.87 7.11 -19.13
N GLN A 183 -15.70 7.05 -18.51
CA GLN A 183 -15.33 7.83 -17.33
C GLN A 183 -14.20 8.78 -17.70
N SER A 184 -14.09 9.88 -16.96
CA SER A 184 -12.97 10.81 -17.05
C SER A 184 -11.98 10.51 -15.92
N MET A 185 -10.70 10.85 -16.16
CA MET A 185 -9.66 10.86 -15.16
C MET A 185 -8.79 12.11 -15.37
N SER A 186 -8.43 12.80 -14.30
CA SER A 186 -7.61 14.01 -14.39
C SER A 186 -6.56 14.10 -13.28
N LEU A 187 -5.47 14.81 -13.60
CA LEU A 187 -4.36 15.08 -12.71
C LEU A 187 -3.95 16.55 -12.83
N ALA A 188 -3.71 17.21 -11.69
CA ALA A 188 -3.26 18.60 -11.66
C ALA A 188 -1.82 18.73 -12.18
N ARG A 189 -1.53 19.73 -13.02
CA ARG A 189 -0.18 20.00 -13.59
C ARG A 189 0.93 20.17 -12.56
N ARG A 190 0.57 20.52 -11.32
CA ARG A 190 1.49 20.69 -10.19
C ARG A 190 1.87 19.37 -9.49
N ALA A 191 1.29 18.24 -9.89
CA ALA A 191 1.56 16.95 -9.26
C ALA A 191 3.05 16.56 -9.42
N PRO A 192 3.73 16.11 -8.35
CA PRO A 192 5.18 15.91 -8.34
C PRO A 192 5.60 14.56 -8.96
N VAL A 193 4.96 14.12 -10.05
CA VAL A 193 5.15 12.76 -10.60
C VAL A 193 6.25 12.65 -11.67
N ARG A 194 6.73 13.77 -12.21
CA ARG A 194 7.68 13.78 -13.33
C ARG A 194 9.00 13.08 -12.98
N GLY A 195 9.41 12.12 -13.80
CA GLY A 195 10.60 11.30 -13.61
C GLY A 195 10.50 10.29 -12.46
N GLY A 196 9.38 10.27 -11.73
CA GLY A 196 9.15 9.38 -10.60
C GLY A 196 8.65 8.01 -11.03
N ARG A 197 9.05 6.97 -10.29
CA ARG A 197 8.52 5.62 -10.39
C ARG A 197 7.23 5.52 -9.58
N ILE A 198 6.13 5.22 -10.24
CA ILE A 198 4.78 5.26 -9.67
C ILE A 198 4.21 3.84 -9.59
N LEU A 199 3.71 3.47 -8.42
CA LEU A 199 2.84 2.31 -8.26
C LEU A 199 1.39 2.78 -8.31
N PHE A 200 0.59 2.31 -9.28
CA PHE A 200 -0.85 2.56 -9.26
C PHE A 200 -1.53 1.56 -8.32
N VAL A 201 -2.45 2.03 -7.46
CA VAL A 201 -3.20 1.19 -6.52
C VAL A 201 -4.69 1.43 -6.62
N ASP A 202 -5.50 0.38 -6.69
CA ASP A 202 -6.97 0.46 -6.77
C ASP A 202 -7.66 -0.64 -5.96
N ASP A 203 -8.96 -0.50 -5.68
CA ASP A 203 -9.70 -1.52 -4.92
C ASP A 203 -9.99 -2.77 -5.74
N PHE A 204 -10.30 -2.61 -7.02
CA PHE A 204 -10.86 -3.69 -7.82
C PHE A 204 -10.43 -3.63 -9.29
N MET A 205 -9.96 -4.76 -9.83
CA MET A 205 -9.61 -4.88 -11.25
C MET A 205 -10.40 -5.98 -11.95
N GLN A 206 -11.20 -5.60 -12.95
CA GLN A 206 -11.80 -6.55 -13.89
C GLN A 206 -10.92 -6.75 -15.12
N ALA A 207 -11.01 -5.84 -16.10
CA ALA A 207 -10.18 -5.87 -17.32
C ALA A 207 -8.93 -4.99 -17.21
N GLY A 208 -8.84 -4.10 -16.21
CA GLY A 208 -7.71 -3.18 -16.05
C GLY A 208 -7.84 -1.84 -16.78
N GLY A 209 -9.02 -1.48 -17.30
CA GLY A 209 -9.23 -0.22 -18.03
C GLY A 209 -8.88 1.04 -17.22
N THR A 210 -9.24 1.08 -15.94
CA THR A 210 -8.86 2.18 -15.03
C THR A 210 -7.35 2.27 -14.83
N ALA A 211 -6.69 1.12 -14.59
CA ALA A 211 -5.24 1.08 -14.40
C ALA A 211 -4.49 1.49 -15.67
N ARG A 212 -4.99 1.08 -16.84
CA ARG A 212 -4.45 1.51 -18.14
C ARG A 212 -4.60 3.02 -18.35
N ALA A 213 -5.77 3.57 -18.05
CA ALA A 213 -6.00 5.02 -18.14
C ALA A 213 -5.06 5.79 -17.20
N ALA A 214 -4.92 5.35 -15.95
CA ALA A 214 -4.00 5.95 -15.00
C ALA A 214 -2.54 5.87 -15.48
N HIS A 215 -2.14 4.71 -16.04
CA HIS A 215 -0.83 4.53 -16.66
C HIS A 215 -0.56 5.56 -17.75
N ASP A 216 -1.50 5.71 -18.69
CA ASP A 216 -1.35 6.62 -19.83
C ASP A 216 -1.30 8.09 -19.35
N LEU A 217 -2.19 8.49 -18.43
CA LEU A 217 -2.19 9.86 -17.87
C LEU A 217 -0.90 10.18 -17.11
N LEU A 218 -0.41 9.26 -16.28
CA LEU A 218 0.83 9.47 -15.52
C LEU A 218 2.06 9.51 -16.44
N SER A 219 2.06 8.69 -17.50
CA SER A 219 3.11 8.70 -18.52
C SER A 219 3.16 10.02 -19.28
N ASP A 220 2.01 10.64 -19.59
CA ASP A 220 1.93 11.99 -20.19
C ASP A 220 2.53 13.08 -19.28
N PHE A 221 2.62 12.84 -17.96
CA PHE A 221 3.31 13.72 -17.02
C PHE A 221 4.82 13.40 -16.89
N GLY A 222 5.32 12.47 -17.68
CA GLY A 222 6.70 12.00 -17.66
C GLY A 222 7.02 11.12 -16.46
N ALA A 223 6.02 10.50 -15.83
CA ALA A 223 6.23 9.51 -14.79
C ALA A 223 6.44 8.11 -15.39
N GLN A 224 7.11 7.22 -14.66
CA GLN A 224 7.23 5.81 -15.02
C GLN A 224 6.28 4.99 -14.14
N VAL A 225 5.18 4.49 -14.69
CA VAL A 225 4.31 3.57 -13.94
C VAL A 225 4.92 2.17 -13.99
N VAL A 226 5.33 1.66 -12.83
CA VAL A 226 6.08 0.40 -12.72
C VAL A 226 5.21 -0.82 -12.41
N GLY A 227 3.91 -0.61 -12.18
CA GLY A 227 2.94 -1.66 -12.00
C GLY A 227 1.63 -1.17 -11.39
N ALA A 228 0.67 -2.09 -11.26
CA ALA A 228 -0.62 -1.88 -10.63
C ALA A 228 -0.89 -2.89 -9.50
N GLY A 229 -1.07 -2.41 -8.27
CA GLY A 229 -1.52 -3.22 -7.13
C GLY A 229 -3.03 -3.09 -6.91
N VAL A 230 -3.75 -4.18 -6.72
CA VAL A 230 -5.17 -4.12 -6.40
C VAL A 230 -5.57 -5.06 -5.27
N LEU A 231 -6.62 -4.73 -4.52
CA LEU A 231 -7.13 -5.64 -3.50
C LEU A 231 -7.76 -6.87 -4.14
N ILE A 232 -8.70 -6.68 -5.07
CA ILE A 232 -9.42 -7.79 -5.72
C ILE A 232 -9.21 -7.73 -7.23
N VAL A 233 -8.86 -8.87 -7.83
CA VAL A 233 -8.83 -9.05 -9.29
C VAL A 233 -9.80 -10.16 -9.70
N THR A 234 -10.55 -9.97 -10.78
CA THR A 234 -11.39 -11.05 -11.32
C THR A 234 -10.54 -12.05 -12.09
N ARG A 235 -10.92 -13.33 -12.12
CA ARG A 235 -10.27 -14.31 -13.02
C ARG A 235 -10.49 -13.96 -14.50
N ALA A 236 -11.74 -13.77 -14.90
CA ALA A 236 -12.08 -13.35 -16.26
C ALA A 236 -12.13 -11.82 -16.40
N PRO A 237 -11.64 -11.22 -17.50
CA PRO A 237 -10.92 -11.88 -18.61
C PRO A 237 -9.50 -12.29 -18.20
N ASP A 238 -8.98 -13.36 -18.80
CA ASP A 238 -7.64 -13.90 -18.48
C ASP A 238 -6.53 -12.88 -18.82
N HIS A 239 -6.70 -12.16 -19.93
CA HIS A 239 -5.81 -11.08 -20.34
C HIS A 239 -6.32 -9.74 -19.83
N LYS A 240 -5.52 -9.09 -18.97
CA LYS A 240 -5.76 -7.72 -18.52
C LYS A 240 -5.15 -6.72 -19.49
N LEU A 241 -5.63 -5.47 -19.44
CA LEU A 241 -5.14 -4.35 -20.25
C LEU A 241 -3.80 -3.75 -19.77
N VAL A 242 -3.28 -4.28 -18.66
CA VAL A 242 -2.00 -3.93 -18.04
C VAL A 242 -1.20 -5.21 -17.83
N GLU A 243 0.10 -5.16 -18.11
CA GLU A 243 0.99 -6.33 -18.02
C GLU A 243 1.47 -6.55 -16.59
N GLU A 244 2.03 -5.49 -15.98
CA GLU A 244 2.59 -5.54 -14.63
C GLU A 244 1.51 -5.22 -13.59
N TYR A 245 0.83 -6.26 -13.08
CA TYR A 245 -0.13 -6.11 -11.98
C TYR A 245 -0.02 -7.20 -10.93
N ALA A 246 -0.50 -6.88 -9.72
CA ALA A 246 -0.65 -7.84 -8.63
C ALA A 246 -1.98 -7.58 -7.89
N GLY A 247 -2.89 -8.56 -7.92
CA GLY A 247 -4.07 -8.58 -7.05
C GLY A 247 -3.76 -9.30 -5.75
N ILE A 248 -4.28 -8.85 -4.60
CA ILE A 248 -4.15 -9.62 -3.35
C ILE A 248 -5.08 -10.84 -3.40
N LEU A 249 -6.35 -10.61 -3.72
CA LEU A 249 -7.40 -11.62 -3.78
C LEU A 249 -7.87 -11.82 -5.23
N GLU A 250 -8.10 -13.07 -5.62
CA GLU A 250 -8.79 -13.44 -6.84
C GLU A 250 -10.26 -13.69 -6.54
N TRP A 251 -11.14 -13.09 -7.34
CA TRP A 251 -12.57 -13.32 -7.28
C TRP A 251 -13.08 -14.05 -8.53
N SER A 252 -13.78 -15.16 -8.30
CA SER A 252 -14.51 -15.91 -9.32
C SER A 252 -16.00 -15.79 -9.04
N ARG A 253 -16.69 -15.04 -9.89
CA ARG A 253 -18.14 -14.87 -9.81
C ARG A 253 -18.87 -16.19 -10.12
N ALA A 254 -19.87 -16.53 -9.32
CA ALA A 254 -20.81 -17.63 -9.60
C ALA A 254 -22.09 -17.11 -10.27
N GLU A 255 -22.91 -18.04 -10.78
CA GLU A 255 -24.24 -17.72 -11.32
C GLU A 255 -25.17 -17.18 -10.23
N GLU A 256 -25.09 -17.76 -9.03
CA GLU A 256 -25.83 -17.33 -7.84
C GLU A 256 -24.87 -17.04 -6.67
N GLY A 257 -25.14 -15.96 -5.94
CA GLY A 257 -24.36 -15.55 -4.77
C GLY A 257 -22.97 -14.94 -5.10
N PRO A 258 -22.10 -14.81 -4.09
CA PRO A 258 -20.82 -14.11 -4.21
C PRO A 258 -19.74 -14.92 -4.93
N GLY A 259 -19.95 -16.21 -5.21
CA GLY A 259 -18.92 -17.07 -5.80
C GLY A 259 -17.76 -17.35 -4.85
N SER A 260 -16.54 -17.45 -5.37
CA SER A 260 -15.35 -17.77 -4.57
C SER A 260 -14.33 -16.64 -4.55
N VAL A 261 -13.71 -16.44 -3.39
CA VAL A 261 -12.61 -15.50 -3.18
C VAL A 261 -11.46 -16.29 -2.59
N ALA A 262 -10.26 -16.12 -3.14
CA ALA A 262 -9.07 -16.80 -2.65
C ALA A 262 -7.85 -15.89 -2.78
N PRO A 263 -6.77 -16.10 -2.00
CA PRO A 263 -5.52 -15.38 -2.21
C PRO A 263 -4.97 -15.66 -3.61
N SER A 264 -4.40 -14.64 -4.24
CA SER A 264 -3.71 -14.77 -5.53
C SER A 264 -2.43 -15.58 -5.37
N HIS A 265 -1.92 -16.14 -6.47
CA HIS A 265 -0.75 -17.03 -6.45
C HIS A 265 0.44 -16.49 -5.64
N TRP A 266 0.88 -15.25 -5.93
CA TRP A 266 2.03 -14.64 -5.25
C TRP A 266 1.80 -14.44 -3.75
N VAL A 267 0.55 -14.23 -3.32
CA VAL A 267 0.20 -14.11 -1.90
C VAL A 267 0.33 -15.46 -1.22
N ARG A 268 -0.07 -16.54 -1.90
CA ARG A 268 0.06 -17.91 -1.38
C ARG A 268 1.52 -18.30 -1.21
N GLU A 269 2.36 -17.97 -2.19
CA GLU A 269 3.81 -18.19 -2.12
C GLU A 269 4.44 -17.36 -1.00
N LEU A 270 4.09 -16.07 -0.90
CA LEU A 270 4.66 -15.19 0.12
C LEU A 270 4.33 -15.67 1.55
N LEU A 271 3.11 -16.16 1.76
CA LEU A 271 2.61 -16.53 3.07
C LEU A 271 2.74 -18.02 3.38
N ASP A 272 3.15 -18.88 2.45
CA ASP A 272 3.04 -20.34 2.61
C ASP A 272 1.58 -20.74 2.91
N TRP A 273 0.65 -20.26 2.08
CA TRP A 273 -0.79 -20.49 2.25
C TRP A 273 -1.17 -21.89 1.76
N GLU A 274 -1.61 -22.75 2.67
CA GLU A 274 -2.15 -24.07 2.35
C GLU A 274 -3.55 -23.94 1.73
N ALA A 275 -3.79 -24.66 0.63
CA ALA A 275 -4.99 -24.56 -0.19
C ALA A 275 -6.22 -25.22 0.46
#